data_AF-A0A317M0K2-F1
#
_entry.id   AF-A0A317M0K2-F1
#
_cell.length_a   1.000
_cell.length_b   1.000
_cell.length_c   1.000
_cell.angle_alpha   90.00
_cell.angle_beta   90.00
_cell.angle_gamma   90.00
#
_symmetry.space_group_name_H-M   'P 1'
#
loop_
_entity.id
_entity.type
_entity.pdbx_description
1 polymer ?
#
loop_
_entity_poly.entity_id
_entity_poly.type
_entity_poly.pdbx_seq_one_letter_code
_entity_poly.pdbx_strand_id
1 'polypeptide(L)'
;MPKSPTAALTAGQGKQSRPRNGVIAGYVLRLTREQLGLSQEDLADRLRVSVDTVAGWETGRRALTAVPVSQMLVLRHRLLRLGTQPALLAALDKAMEADVLLASVISDDPDDAPLGAWVMQRDLVEVMAWPLTGTPPETLRDMPAPRRPRRGPVPSGPEITPAERVQLFTNLRRTAEQATAPRDFLLRRQALYLCGYDNGADMSTWLAEQQRHPAPDDWLSRWLTSRSVASVATRYGDTDRLTHFIDSTLMDNDRGEAANLAYWAYWVGELDLELSDDFMASSRLGVWEGRRLLRHLLDRLAPGHGYLDLYVHTVWALLAARPRLLASDPEASARLAASVGVLLDSPDTSASARRELDGIRYAIRLTKA
;
A
#
# COMPACT_ATOMS: atom_id res chain seq x y z
N MET A 1 63.85 -12.18 -30.41
CA MET A 1 63.06 -11.40 -29.44
C MET A 1 61.58 -11.53 -29.79
N PRO A 2 60.72 -11.99 -28.88
CA PRO A 2 59.30 -12.22 -29.15
C PRO A 2 58.52 -10.90 -29.16
N LYS A 3 57.56 -10.77 -30.08
CA LYS A 3 56.64 -9.63 -30.18
C LYS A 3 55.56 -9.75 -29.10
N SER A 4 55.45 -8.74 -28.24
CA SER A 4 54.36 -8.62 -27.26
C SER A 4 53.01 -8.45 -27.97
N PRO A 5 51.94 -9.14 -27.52
CA PRO A 5 50.61 -8.96 -28.08
C PRO A 5 50.02 -7.62 -27.61
N THR A 6 49.49 -6.87 -28.58
CA THR A 6 48.78 -5.61 -28.38
C THR A 6 47.46 -5.90 -27.67
N ALA A 7 47.34 -5.49 -26.41
CA ALA A 7 46.10 -5.58 -25.66
C ALA A 7 45.04 -4.69 -26.31
N ALA A 8 43.90 -5.28 -26.68
CA ALA A 8 42.75 -4.56 -27.19
C ALA A 8 42.16 -3.67 -26.08
N LEU A 9 42.39 -2.36 -26.20
CA LEU A 9 41.77 -1.32 -25.38
C LEU A 9 40.32 -1.12 -25.82
N THR A 10 39.43 -2.04 -25.44
CA THR A 10 38.00 -1.74 -25.37
C THR A 10 37.56 -1.89 -23.94
N ALA A 11 37.95 -0.90 -23.12
CA ALA A 11 37.24 -0.61 -21.90
C ALA A 11 35.84 -0.14 -22.33
N GLY A 12 34.89 -1.07 -22.39
CA GLY A 12 33.48 -0.74 -22.52
C GLY A 12 33.12 0.14 -21.34
N GLN A 13 32.96 1.44 -21.61
CA GLN A 13 32.29 2.34 -20.67
C GLN A 13 30.90 1.75 -20.46
N GLY A 14 30.74 1.02 -19.36
CA GLY A 14 29.43 0.60 -18.88
C GLY A 14 28.62 1.87 -18.69
N LYS A 15 27.69 2.14 -19.61
CA LYS A 15 26.62 3.09 -19.37
C LYS A 15 26.06 2.74 -18.00
N GLN A 16 26.07 3.69 -17.06
CA GLN A 16 25.35 3.58 -15.80
C GLN A 16 23.97 3.00 -16.14
N SER A 17 23.69 1.80 -15.62
CA SER A 17 22.42 1.14 -15.86
C SER A 17 21.35 2.08 -15.37
N ARG A 18 20.59 2.68 -16.30
CA ARG A 18 19.43 3.47 -15.92
C ARG A 18 18.53 2.60 -15.03
N PRO A 19 17.99 3.16 -13.93
CA PRO A 19 17.09 2.41 -13.06
C PRO A 19 15.93 1.84 -13.89
N ARG A 20 15.49 0.63 -13.54
CA ARG A 20 14.40 -0.05 -14.26
C ARG A 20 13.08 0.56 -13.80
N ASN A 21 12.59 1.56 -14.51
CA ASN A 21 11.41 2.35 -14.09
C ASN A 21 10.06 1.73 -14.51
N GLY A 22 9.92 0.41 -14.48
CA GLY A 22 8.75 -0.29 -15.04
C GLY A 22 8.57 -1.72 -14.55
N VAL A 23 9.12 -2.07 -13.39
CA VAL A 23 9.20 -3.47 -12.93
C VAL A 23 7.84 -3.96 -12.49
N ILE A 24 7.05 -3.13 -11.80
CA ILE A 24 5.75 -3.55 -11.25
C ILE A 24 4.75 -3.69 -12.38
N ALA A 25 4.60 -2.67 -13.23
CA ALA A 25 3.67 -2.72 -14.36
C ALA A 25 4.05 -3.81 -15.36
N GLY A 26 5.35 -4.02 -15.58
CA GLY A 26 5.86 -5.13 -16.37
C GLY A 26 5.46 -6.49 -15.82
N TYR A 27 5.55 -6.67 -14.50
CA TYR A 27 5.13 -7.90 -13.84
C TYR A 27 3.61 -8.10 -13.91
N VAL A 28 2.80 -7.06 -13.73
CA VAL A 28 1.34 -7.17 -13.86
C VAL A 28 0.91 -7.47 -15.29
N LEU A 29 1.59 -6.90 -16.30
CA LEU A 29 1.35 -7.27 -17.70
C LEU A 29 1.66 -8.75 -17.95
N ARG A 30 2.75 -9.25 -17.37
CA ARG A 30 3.09 -10.68 -17.42
C ARG A 30 1.99 -11.54 -16.78
N LEU A 31 1.52 -11.18 -15.59
CA LEU A 31 0.40 -11.89 -14.94
C LEU A 31 -0.85 -11.88 -15.82
N THR A 32 -1.16 -10.73 -16.42
CA THR A 32 -2.28 -10.60 -17.36
C THR A 32 -2.15 -11.57 -18.53
N ARG A 33 -0.96 -11.62 -19.14
CA ARG A 33 -0.68 -12.56 -20.24
C ARG A 33 -0.85 -14.02 -19.82
N GLU A 34 -0.32 -14.38 -18.65
CA GLU A 34 -0.38 -15.74 -18.11
C GLU A 34 -1.82 -16.18 -17.79
N GLN A 35 -2.64 -15.28 -17.27
CA GLN A 35 -4.06 -15.52 -17.01
C GLN A 35 -4.87 -15.74 -18.30
N LEU A 36 -4.49 -15.05 -19.38
CA LEU A 36 -5.04 -15.29 -20.72
C LEU A 36 -4.51 -16.59 -21.36
N GLY A 37 -3.50 -17.24 -20.77
CA GLY A 37 -2.87 -18.45 -21.32
C GLY A 37 -2.02 -18.19 -22.56
N LEU A 38 -1.55 -16.96 -22.77
CA LEU A 38 -0.81 -16.53 -23.97
C LEU A 38 0.71 -16.64 -23.77
N SER A 39 1.43 -16.98 -24.84
CA SER A 39 2.89 -16.76 -24.92
C SER A 39 3.22 -15.30 -25.22
N GLN A 40 4.49 -14.90 -25.09
CA GLN A 40 4.93 -13.55 -25.48
C GLN A 40 4.71 -13.29 -26.97
N GLU A 41 4.90 -14.32 -27.81
CA GLU A 41 4.61 -14.28 -29.25
C GLU A 41 3.11 -14.06 -29.50
N ASP A 42 2.25 -14.87 -28.86
CA ASP A 42 0.80 -14.71 -28.98
C ASP A 42 0.36 -13.31 -28.55
N LEU A 43 0.89 -12.80 -27.43
CA LEU A 43 0.52 -11.47 -26.95
C LEU A 43 1.01 -10.38 -27.90
N ALA A 44 2.25 -10.49 -28.42
CA ALA A 44 2.81 -9.54 -29.37
C ALA A 44 1.95 -9.44 -30.64
N ASP A 45 1.52 -10.58 -31.19
CA ASP A 45 0.62 -10.63 -32.34
C ASP A 45 -0.73 -9.97 -32.06
N ARG A 46 -1.35 -10.28 -30.91
CA ARG A 46 -2.65 -9.69 -30.52
C ARG A 46 -2.55 -8.19 -30.25
N LEU A 47 -1.44 -7.74 -29.67
CA LEU A 47 -1.17 -6.34 -29.39
C LEU A 47 -0.55 -5.59 -30.58
N ARG A 48 -0.23 -6.27 -31.69
CA ARG A 48 0.40 -5.70 -32.88
C ARG A 48 1.70 -4.94 -32.57
N VAL A 49 2.55 -5.56 -31.76
CA VAL A 49 3.89 -5.07 -31.41
C VAL A 49 4.90 -6.19 -31.60
N SER A 50 6.19 -5.89 -31.52
CA SER A 50 7.21 -6.94 -31.59
C SER A 50 7.26 -7.76 -30.30
N VAL A 51 7.73 -9.01 -30.40
CA VAL A 51 7.99 -9.87 -29.23
C VAL A 51 9.00 -9.22 -28.29
N ASP A 52 10.03 -8.55 -28.83
CA ASP A 52 11.01 -7.80 -28.05
C ASP A 52 10.36 -6.60 -27.31
N THR A 53 9.30 -6.00 -27.86
CA THR A 53 8.51 -4.97 -27.17
C THR A 53 7.82 -5.56 -25.95
N VAL A 54 7.13 -6.69 -26.10
CA VAL A 54 6.47 -7.39 -24.97
C VAL A 54 7.49 -7.83 -23.92
N ALA A 55 8.58 -8.47 -24.34
CA ALA A 55 9.65 -8.87 -23.43
C ALA A 55 10.29 -7.66 -22.73
N GLY A 56 10.47 -6.54 -23.44
CA GLY A 56 10.94 -5.28 -22.89
C GLY A 56 10.01 -4.73 -21.80
N TRP A 57 8.69 -4.73 -22.04
CA TRP A 57 7.69 -4.33 -21.06
C TRP A 57 7.66 -5.26 -19.86
N GLU A 58 7.57 -6.58 -20.07
CA GLU A 58 7.47 -7.56 -18.98
C GLU A 58 8.72 -7.64 -18.09
N THR A 59 9.87 -7.19 -18.59
CA THR A 59 11.13 -7.14 -17.83
C THR A 59 11.39 -5.78 -17.18
N GLY A 60 10.55 -4.78 -17.42
CA GLY A 60 10.79 -3.40 -17.01
C GLY A 60 11.93 -2.71 -17.76
N ARG A 61 12.56 -3.36 -18.76
CA ARG A 61 13.60 -2.76 -19.62
C ARG A 61 13.04 -1.64 -20.48
N ARG A 62 11.75 -1.72 -20.83
CA ARG A 62 10.97 -0.66 -21.46
C ARG A 62 9.79 -0.37 -20.54
N ALA A 63 9.79 0.79 -19.89
CA ALA A 63 8.72 1.14 -18.98
C ALA A 63 7.39 1.32 -19.73
N LEU A 64 6.31 0.76 -19.20
CA LEU A 64 4.96 0.98 -19.75
C LEU A 64 4.53 2.46 -19.60
N THR A 65 5.08 3.16 -18.62
CA THR A 65 4.90 4.61 -18.41
C THR A 65 5.51 5.46 -19.52
N ALA A 66 6.44 4.91 -20.32
CA ALA A 66 7.01 5.58 -21.49
C ALA A 66 6.18 5.36 -22.78
N VAL A 67 5.12 4.54 -22.73
CA VAL A 67 4.22 4.33 -23.86
C VAL A 67 3.28 5.54 -23.98
N PRO A 68 3.10 6.13 -25.17
CA PRO A 68 2.16 7.24 -25.36
C PRO A 68 0.76 6.89 -24.86
N VAL A 69 0.10 7.83 -24.18
CA VAL A 69 -1.24 7.62 -23.57
C VAL A 69 -2.25 7.07 -24.58
N SER A 70 -2.27 7.58 -25.81
CA SER A 70 -3.15 7.08 -26.87
C SER A 70 -2.90 5.61 -27.21
N GLN A 71 -1.64 5.19 -27.24
CA GLN A 71 -1.28 3.79 -27.45
C GLN A 71 -1.65 2.94 -26.22
N MET A 72 -1.45 3.45 -25.00
CA MET A 72 -1.83 2.75 -23.78
C MET A 72 -3.34 2.47 -23.73
N LEU A 73 -4.18 3.45 -24.10
CA LEU A 73 -5.63 3.25 -24.21
C LEU A 73 -5.99 2.16 -25.23
N VAL A 74 -5.31 2.12 -26.37
CA VAL A 74 -5.49 1.06 -27.37
C VAL A 74 -5.07 -0.32 -26.81
N LEU A 75 -3.94 -0.40 -26.09
CA LEU A 75 -3.48 -1.63 -25.44
C LEU A 75 -4.50 -2.11 -24.41
N ARG A 76 -5.01 -1.22 -23.55
CA ARG A 76 -6.03 -1.52 -22.55
C ARG A 76 -7.30 -2.09 -23.19
N HIS A 77 -7.82 -1.45 -24.24
CA HIS A 77 -8.99 -1.96 -24.97
C HIS A 77 -8.74 -3.33 -25.61
N ARG A 78 -7.54 -3.57 -26.14
CA ARG A 78 -7.17 -4.88 -26.70
C ARG A 78 -7.14 -5.95 -25.60
N LEU A 79 -6.54 -5.68 -24.45
CA LEU A 79 -6.52 -6.59 -23.31
C LEU A 79 -7.95 -6.92 -22.82
N LEU A 80 -8.82 -5.92 -22.69
CA LEU A 80 -10.25 -6.15 -22.39
C LEU A 80 -10.91 -7.08 -23.39
N ARG A 81 -10.71 -6.85 -24.70
CA ARG A 81 -11.27 -7.70 -25.76
C ARG A 81 -10.71 -9.12 -25.77
N LEU A 82 -9.53 -9.35 -25.22
CA LEU A 82 -8.95 -10.69 -25.04
C LEU A 82 -9.55 -11.43 -23.83
N GLY A 83 -10.35 -10.76 -23.00
CA GLY A 83 -10.99 -11.34 -21.83
C GLY A 83 -10.19 -11.14 -20.54
N THR A 84 -9.30 -10.14 -20.47
CA THR A 84 -8.62 -9.81 -19.21
C THR A 84 -9.63 -9.43 -18.14
N GLN A 85 -9.49 -10.00 -16.94
CA GLN A 85 -10.33 -9.66 -15.81
C GLN A 85 -10.16 -8.16 -15.43
N PRO A 86 -11.25 -7.42 -15.13
CA PRO A 86 -11.15 -6.01 -14.78
C PRO A 86 -10.18 -5.70 -13.63
N ALA A 87 -10.07 -6.59 -12.64
CA ALA A 87 -9.15 -6.44 -11.52
C ALA A 87 -7.67 -6.39 -11.94
N LEU A 88 -7.26 -7.19 -12.94
CA LEU A 88 -5.89 -7.16 -13.47
C LEU A 88 -5.58 -5.86 -14.21
N LEU A 89 -6.57 -5.29 -14.90
CA LEU A 89 -6.41 -4.01 -15.58
C LEU A 89 -6.34 -2.84 -14.60
N ALA A 90 -7.17 -2.85 -13.56
CA ALA A 90 -7.05 -1.89 -12.47
C ALA A 90 -5.70 -2.01 -11.76
N ALA A 91 -5.22 -3.23 -11.52
CA ALA A 91 -3.89 -3.46 -10.96
C ALA A 91 -2.77 -2.98 -11.90
N LEU A 92 -2.95 -3.07 -13.23
CA LEU A 92 -1.98 -2.55 -14.19
C LEU A 92 -1.89 -1.02 -14.12
N ASP A 93 -3.02 -0.34 -14.03
CA ASP A 93 -3.06 1.12 -13.88
C ASP A 93 -2.33 1.55 -12.59
N LYS A 94 -2.62 0.88 -11.47
CA LYS A 94 -1.96 1.11 -10.17
C LYS A 94 -0.47 0.77 -10.19
N ALA A 95 -0.08 -0.25 -10.94
CA ALA A 95 1.33 -0.63 -11.09
C ALA A 95 2.13 0.39 -11.90
N MET A 96 1.51 1.02 -12.92
CA MET A 96 2.15 2.13 -13.64
C MET A 96 2.33 3.35 -12.72
N GLU A 97 1.32 3.68 -11.92
CA GLU A 97 1.38 4.75 -10.91
C GLU A 97 2.50 4.48 -9.88
N ALA A 98 2.58 3.26 -9.35
CA ALA A 98 3.63 2.84 -8.44
C ALA A 98 5.04 2.92 -9.06
N ASP A 99 5.21 2.52 -10.32
CA ASP A 99 6.49 2.62 -11.03
C ASP A 99 6.95 4.09 -11.16
N VAL A 100 6.02 5.04 -11.42
CA VAL A 100 6.34 6.49 -11.44
C VAL A 100 6.79 6.97 -10.07
N LEU A 101 6.04 6.65 -9.02
CA LEU A 101 6.34 7.07 -7.64
C LEU A 101 7.67 6.51 -7.14
N LEU A 102 7.94 5.22 -7.38
CA LEU A 102 9.21 4.61 -6.97
C LEU A 102 10.38 5.18 -7.77
N ALA A 103 10.22 5.38 -9.08
CA ALA A 103 11.26 5.96 -9.92
C ALA A 103 11.61 7.38 -9.47
N SER A 104 10.62 8.23 -9.14
CA SER A 104 10.87 9.60 -8.69
C SER A 104 11.62 9.65 -7.36
N VAL A 105 11.27 8.75 -6.42
CA VAL A 105 11.98 8.67 -5.14
C VAL A 105 13.40 8.16 -5.34
N ILE A 106 13.62 7.16 -6.20
CA ILE A 106 14.96 6.62 -6.47
C ILE A 106 15.85 7.66 -7.19
N SER A 107 15.30 8.41 -8.14
CA SER A 107 16.05 9.42 -8.90
C SER A 107 16.38 10.68 -8.10
N ASP A 108 15.72 10.88 -6.95
CA ASP A 108 15.88 12.07 -6.11
C ASP A 108 15.67 13.39 -6.87
N ASP A 109 14.60 13.45 -7.68
CA ASP A 109 14.27 14.66 -8.43
C ASP A 109 13.44 15.61 -7.54
N PRO A 110 13.99 16.77 -7.12
CA PRO A 110 13.34 17.66 -6.16
C PRO A 110 12.24 18.52 -6.80
N ASP A 111 12.21 18.65 -8.13
CA ASP A 111 11.36 19.65 -8.80
C ASP A 111 9.89 19.20 -8.97
N ASP A 112 9.59 17.91 -8.77
CA ASP A 112 8.22 17.38 -8.72
C ASP A 112 8.19 16.04 -7.97
N ALA A 113 7.99 16.08 -6.65
CA ALA A 113 7.88 14.86 -5.83
C ALA A 113 6.40 14.40 -5.79
N PRO A 114 5.94 13.51 -6.69
CA PRO A 114 4.54 13.09 -6.77
C PRO A 114 4.06 12.37 -5.50
N LEU A 115 5.01 11.90 -4.67
CA LEU A 115 4.73 11.31 -3.37
C LEU A 115 4.05 12.29 -2.40
N GLY A 116 3.97 13.59 -2.67
CA GLY A 116 3.24 14.56 -1.85
C GLY A 116 1.93 15.05 -2.46
N ALA A 117 1.54 14.58 -3.66
CA ALA A 117 0.51 15.24 -4.47
C ALA A 117 -0.93 14.90 -4.09
N TRP A 118 -1.16 13.73 -3.48
CA TRP A 118 -2.46 13.31 -2.93
C TRP A 118 -2.25 12.28 -1.83
N VAL A 119 -3.30 12.03 -1.03
CA VAL A 119 -3.25 11.01 0.03
C VAL A 119 -3.34 9.64 -0.61
N MET A 120 -2.35 8.77 -0.44
CA MET A 120 -2.38 7.44 -1.05
C MET A 120 -3.42 6.53 -0.38
N GLN A 121 -4.16 5.79 -1.21
CA GLN A 121 -5.02 4.70 -0.77
C GLN A 121 -4.23 3.40 -0.66
N ARG A 122 -4.81 2.43 0.05
CA ARG A 122 -4.17 1.15 0.37
C ARG A 122 -3.74 0.38 -0.88
N ASP A 123 -4.58 0.38 -1.92
CA ASP A 123 -4.35 -0.41 -3.14
C ASP A 123 -3.03 -0.03 -3.82
N LEU A 124 -2.75 1.27 -3.94
CA LEU A 124 -1.50 1.79 -4.48
C LEU A 124 -0.33 1.47 -3.56
N VAL A 125 -0.50 1.65 -2.25
CA VAL A 125 0.55 1.33 -1.27
C VAL A 125 0.95 -0.15 -1.31
N GLU A 126 -0.01 -1.06 -1.43
CA GLU A 126 0.29 -2.50 -1.51
C GLU A 126 1.07 -2.84 -2.79
N VAL A 127 0.70 -2.20 -3.91
CA VAL A 127 1.41 -2.36 -5.18
C VAL A 127 2.84 -1.81 -5.07
N MET A 128 3.04 -0.65 -4.45
CA MET A 128 4.38 -0.08 -4.20
C MET A 128 5.22 -0.93 -3.23
N ALA A 129 4.59 -1.52 -2.21
CA ALA A 129 5.26 -2.35 -1.21
C ALA A 129 5.59 -3.76 -1.72
N TRP A 130 4.96 -4.20 -2.82
CA TRP A 130 5.14 -5.54 -3.37
C TRP A 130 6.62 -5.87 -3.67
N PRO A 131 7.40 -5.06 -4.42
CA PRO A 131 8.82 -5.34 -4.62
C PRO A 131 9.67 -5.24 -3.34
N LEU A 132 9.15 -4.63 -2.28
CA LEU A 132 9.85 -4.45 -1.01
C LEU A 132 9.62 -5.62 -0.05
N THR A 133 8.45 -6.24 -0.11
CA THR A 133 7.98 -7.26 0.83
C THR A 133 7.86 -8.65 0.20
N GLY A 134 7.88 -8.75 -1.13
CA GLY A 134 7.58 -9.97 -1.88
C GLY A 134 6.11 -10.39 -1.81
N THR A 135 5.26 -9.64 -1.11
CA THR A 135 3.85 -10.00 -0.89
C THR A 135 2.98 -9.31 -1.94
N PRO A 136 2.18 -10.06 -2.73
CA PRO A 136 1.30 -9.45 -3.73
C PRO A 136 0.18 -8.64 -3.06
N PRO A 137 -0.30 -7.56 -3.73
CA PRO A 137 -1.46 -6.81 -3.27
C PRO A 137 -2.68 -7.72 -3.19
N GLU A 138 -3.62 -7.39 -2.30
CA GLU A 138 -4.80 -8.23 -2.00
C GLU A 138 -5.58 -8.59 -3.27
N THR A 139 -5.74 -7.65 -4.19
CA THR A 139 -6.43 -7.84 -5.47
C THR A 139 -5.78 -8.87 -6.38
N LEU A 140 -4.50 -9.19 -6.18
CA LEU A 140 -3.76 -10.17 -6.97
C LEU A 140 -3.47 -11.46 -6.21
N ARG A 141 -3.64 -11.49 -4.89
CA ARG A 141 -3.28 -12.62 -4.03
C ARG A 141 -4.13 -13.87 -4.30
N ASP A 142 -5.43 -13.67 -4.49
CA ASP A 142 -6.41 -14.75 -4.66
C ASP A 142 -6.69 -15.09 -6.14
N MET A 143 -5.82 -14.63 -7.04
CA MET A 143 -5.95 -14.91 -8.45
C MET A 143 -5.77 -16.42 -8.72
N PRO A 144 -6.60 -17.03 -9.58
CA PRO A 144 -6.46 -18.44 -9.91
C PRO A 144 -5.09 -18.73 -10.53
N ALA A 145 -4.58 -19.94 -10.34
CA ALA A 145 -3.33 -20.35 -10.97
C ALA A 145 -3.43 -20.20 -12.50
N PRO A 146 -2.36 -19.74 -13.18
CA PRO A 146 -2.38 -19.58 -14.62
C PRO A 146 -2.58 -20.92 -15.32
N ARG A 147 -3.33 -20.92 -16.43
CA ARG A 147 -3.69 -22.13 -17.19
C ARG A 147 -2.47 -22.90 -17.71
N ARG A 148 -1.37 -22.20 -17.96
CA ARG A 148 -0.09 -22.79 -18.39
C ARG A 148 0.92 -22.66 -17.25
N PRO A 149 1.47 -23.77 -16.73
CA PRO A 149 2.49 -23.70 -15.68
C PRO A 149 3.75 -23.02 -16.21
N ARG A 150 4.37 -22.21 -15.34
CA ARG A 150 5.63 -21.53 -15.62
C ARG A 150 6.74 -22.57 -15.83
N ARG A 151 7.59 -22.37 -16.84
CA ARG A 151 8.76 -23.22 -17.10
C ARG A 151 10.02 -22.55 -16.57
N GLY A 152 10.80 -23.29 -15.77
CA GLY A 152 12.07 -22.82 -15.21
C GLY A 152 11.91 -21.84 -14.04
N PRO A 153 13.03 -21.30 -13.53
CA PRO A 153 13.02 -20.30 -12.46
C PRO A 153 12.41 -18.99 -13.00
N VAL A 154 11.25 -18.60 -12.46
CA VAL A 154 10.55 -17.36 -12.80
C VAL A 154 10.34 -16.55 -11.52
N PRO A 155 10.57 -15.21 -11.53
CA PRO A 155 10.31 -14.37 -10.37
C PRO A 155 8.88 -14.54 -9.82
N SER A 156 8.77 -14.66 -8.50
CA SER A 156 7.49 -14.72 -7.79
C SER A 156 6.80 -13.35 -7.67
N GLY A 157 7.52 -12.27 -7.97
CA GLY A 157 7.02 -10.90 -7.95
C GLY A 157 7.89 -9.93 -8.74
N PRO A 158 7.54 -8.63 -8.74
CA PRO A 158 8.44 -7.58 -9.18
C PRO A 158 9.65 -7.49 -8.23
N GLU A 159 10.84 -7.28 -8.78
CA GLU A 159 12.09 -7.25 -8.03
C GLU A 159 12.85 -5.95 -8.31
N ILE A 160 13.13 -5.17 -7.26
CA ILE A 160 14.11 -4.08 -7.32
C ILE A 160 15.48 -4.60 -6.89
N THR A 161 16.54 -4.03 -7.43
CA THR A 161 17.90 -4.42 -7.05
C THR A 161 18.22 -4.00 -5.61
N PRO A 162 19.18 -4.65 -4.94
CA PRO A 162 19.62 -4.22 -3.61
C PRO A 162 20.11 -2.77 -3.56
N ALA A 163 20.77 -2.30 -4.63
CA ALA A 163 21.23 -0.92 -4.74
C ALA A 163 20.05 0.07 -4.85
N GLU A 164 19.05 -0.22 -5.69
CA GLU A 164 17.83 0.58 -5.79
C GLU A 164 17.07 0.60 -4.45
N ARG A 165 17.02 -0.53 -3.74
CA ARG A 165 16.38 -0.63 -2.42
C ARG A 165 17.07 0.29 -1.39
N VAL A 166 18.40 0.25 -1.31
CA VAL A 166 19.17 1.13 -0.41
C VAL A 166 18.91 2.60 -0.77
N GLN A 167 19.02 2.95 -2.05
CA GLN A 167 18.79 4.32 -2.51
C GLN A 167 17.38 4.82 -2.20
N LEU A 168 16.36 3.98 -2.44
CA LEU A 168 14.96 4.28 -2.13
C LEU A 168 14.79 4.67 -0.66
N PHE A 169 15.25 3.85 0.28
CA PHE A 169 15.05 4.13 1.71
C PHE A 169 15.92 5.27 2.22
N THR A 170 17.14 5.44 1.70
CA THR A 170 17.95 6.64 1.97
C THR A 170 17.21 7.91 1.56
N ASN A 171 16.59 7.90 0.38
CA ASN A 171 15.85 9.04 -0.13
C ASN A 171 14.56 9.29 0.66
N LEU A 172 13.78 8.26 0.98
CA LEU A 172 12.58 8.38 1.81
C LEU A 172 12.87 8.96 3.20
N ARG A 173 13.92 8.47 3.87
CA ARG A 173 14.31 9.00 5.19
C ARG A 173 14.70 10.47 5.11
N ARG A 174 15.54 10.83 4.14
CA ARG A 174 15.93 12.21 3.88
C ARG A 174 14.73 13.10 3.55
N THR A 175 13.80 12.63 2.73
CA THR A 175 12.54 13.35 2.45
C THR A 175 11.74 13.58 3.72
N ALA A 176 11.56 12.55 4.56
CA ALA A 176 10.84 12.68 5.83
C ALA A 176 11.50 13.67 6.81
N GLU A 177 12.83 13.77 6.79
CA GLU A 177 13.61 14.70 7.62
C GLU A 177 13.59 16.14 7.07
N GLN A 178 13.63 16.31 5.75
CA GLN A 178 13.78 17.63 5.10
C GLN A 178 12.45 18.33 4.80
N ALA A 179 11.37 17.56 4.59
CA ALA A 179 10.02 18.07 4.31
C ALA A 179 9.38 18.69 5.58
N THR A 180 9.84 19.89 5.92
CA THR A 180 9.49 20.60 7.17
C THR A 180 8.49 21.72 6.98
N ALA A 181 8.31 22.23 5.76
CA ALA A 181 7.33 23.27 5.50
C ALA A 181 5.90 22.70 5.64
N PRO A 182 4.91 23.49 6.09
CA PRO A 182 3.53 23.02 6.24
C PRO A 182 2.94 22.41 4.96
N ARG A 183 3.27 22.96 3.79
CA ARG A 183 2.84 22.43 2.48
C ARG A 183 3.41 21.05 2.15
N ASP A 184 4.54 20.67 2.76
CA ASP A 184 5.23 19.41 2.52
C ASP A 184 4.85 18.35 3.57
N PHE A 185 3.89 18.65 4.46
CA PHE A 185 3.50 17.75 5.55
C PHE A 185 2.99 16.39 5.03
N LEU A 186 2.19 16.40 3.96
CA LEU A 186 1.72 15.17 3.32
C LEU A 186 2.89 14.37 2.75
N LEU A 187 3.81 15.02 2.02
CA LEU A 187 5.03 14.39 1.49
C LEU A 187 5.82 13.71 2.61
N ARG A 188 6.07 14.43 3.72
CA ARG A 188 6.75 13.89 4.91
C ARG A 188 6.05 12.67 5.46
N ARG A 189 4.72 12.74 5.64
CA ARG A 189 3.91 11.66 6.20
C ARG A 189 3.97 10.40 5.34
N GLN A 190 3.89 10.56 4.03
CA GLN A 190 3.94 9.44 3.08
C GLN A 190 5.33 8.83 3.01
N ALA A 191 6.39 9.66 3.02
CA ALA A 191 7.76 9.20 3.10
C ALA A 191 8.02 8.40 4.39
N LEU A 192 7.61 8.93 5.55
CA LEU A 192 7.74 8.26 6.84
C LEU A 192 7.02 6.90 6.86
N TYR A 193 5.78 6.85 6.35
CA TYR A 193 5.01 5.60 6.29
C TYR A 193 5.69 4.54 5.40
N LEU A 194 6.27 4.95 4.27
CA LEU A 194 7.01 4.05 3.36
C LEU A 194 8.35 3.58 3.96
N CYS A 195 9.02 4.39 4.79
CA CYS A 195 10.20 3.94 5.56
C CYS A 195 9.90 2.70 6.41
N GLY A 196 8.64 2.50 6.83
CA GLY A 196 8.23 1.31 7.55
C GLY A 196 8.28 -0.01 6.78
N TYR A 197 8.75 -0.03 5.53
CA TYR A 197 9.08 -1.24 4.77
C TYR A 197 10.59 -1.52 4.70
N ASP A 198 11.41 -0.69 5.33
CA ASP A 198 12.85 -0.90 5.48
C ASP A 198 13.13 -1.99 6.52
N ASN A 199 14.28 -2.64 6.43
CA ASN A 199 14.74 -3.62 7.43
C ASN A 199 15.92 -3.07 8.26
N GLY A 200 16.07 -1.75 8.32
CA GLY A 200 17.13 -1.07 9.05
C GLY A 200 17.05 -1.32 10.56
N ALA A 201 18.16 -1.73 11.17
CA ALA A 201 18.25 -2.01 12.60
C ALA A 201 18.10 -0.75 13.49
N ASP A 202 18.32 0.43 12.92
CA ASP A 202 18.25 1.73 13.60
C ASP A 202 16.83 2.34 13.63
N MET A 203 15.83 1.62 13.11
CA MET A 203 14.50 2.20 12.88
C MET A 203 13.83 2.71 14.16
N SER A 204 13.94 1.98 15.28
CA SER A 204 13.34 2.42 16.54
C SER A 204 13.90 3.77 17.01
N THR A 205 15.22 3.96 16.92
CA THR A 205 15.89 5.24 17.25
C THR A 205 15.44 6.35 16.30
N TRP A 206 15.43 6.07 15.00
CA TRP A 206 15.01 7.04 13.98
C TRP A 206 13.54 7.47 14.17
N LEU A 207 12.62 6.53 14.46
CA LEU A 207 11.22 6.85 14.74
C LEU A 207 11.04 7.73 16.00
N ALA A 208 11.86 7.50 17.03
CA ALA A 208 11.86 8.35 18.22
C ALA A 208 12.35 9.78 17.94
N GLU A 209 13.22 9.98 16.94
CA GLU A 209 13.58 11.31 16.44
C GLU A 209 12.45 11.92 15.62
N GLN A 210 11.81 11.15 14.73
CA GLN A 210 10.69 11.63 13.93
C GLN A 210 9.50 12.11 14.77
N GLN A 211 9.24 11.46 15.91
CA GLN A 211 8.20 11.88 16.85
C GLN A 211 8.50 13.23 17.52
N ARG A 212 9.79 13.54 17.75
CA ARG A 212 10.24 14.81 18.34
C ARG A 212 10.41 15.92 17.32
N HIS A 213 10.45 15.57 16.04
CA HIS A 213 10.73 16.50 14.97
C HIS A 213 9.56 17.48 14.79
N PRO A 214 9.83 18.80 14.64
CA PRO A 214 8.78 19.81 14.53
C PRO A 214 7.72 19.44 13.48
N ALA A 215 6.44 19.58 13.85
CA ALA A 215 5.29 19.50 12.96
C ALA A 215 4.54 20.84 13.04
N PRO A 216 3.70 21.17 12.04
CA PRO A 216 2.78 22.31 12.17
C PRO A 216 2.02 22.23 13.49
N ASP A 217 1.87 23.36 14.19
CA ASP A 217 1.30 23.41 15.54
C ASP A 217 -0.23 23.38 15.53
N ASP A 218 -0.80 22.46 14.78
CA ASP A 218 -2.23 22.20 14.73
C ASP A 218 -2.54 20.77 15.21
N TRP A 219 -3.79 20.58 15.63
CA TRP A 219 -4.25 19.30 16.19
C TRP A 219 -4.12 18.15 15.19
N LEU A 220 -4.45 18.36 13.91
CA LEU A 220 -4.48 17.30 12.90
C LEU A 220 -3.06 16.85 12.58
N SER A 221 -2.13 17.78 12.41
CA SER A 221 -0.72 17.48 12.18
C SER A 221 -0.09 16.69 13.34
N ARG A 222 -0.40 17.05 14.60
CA ARG A 222 0.04 16.29 15.79
C ARG A 222 -0.56 14.88 15.81
N TRP A 223 -1.86 14.77 15.53
CA TRP A 223 -2.58 13.49 15.47
C TRP A 223 -1.99 12.57 14.40
N LEU A 224 -1.76 13.08 13.18
CA LEU A 224 -1.19 12.35 12.05
C LEU A 224 0.26 11.93 12.25
N THR A 225 1.05 12.77 12.91
CA THR A 225 2.44 12.43 13.27
C THR A 225 2.45 11.27 14.26
N SER A 226 1.62 11.35 15.32
CA SER A 226 1.48 10.28 16.31
C SER A 226 1.01 8.97 15.66
N ARG A 227 -0.03 9.03 14.82
CA ARG A 227 -0.57 7.89 14.08
C ARG A 227 0.49 7.23 13.19
N SER A 228 1.21 8.03 12.40
CA SER A 228 2.18 7.50 11.44
C SER A 228 3.36 6.82 12.14
N VAL A 229 3.90 7.44 13.20
CA VAL A 229 4.97 6.86 14.01
C VAL A 229 4.51 5.57 14.68
N ALA A 230 3.35 5.58 15.34
CA ALA A 230 2.78 4.38 15.96
C ALA A 230 2.60 3.26 14.93
N SER A 231 2.05 3.59 13.76
CA SER A 231 1.80 2.62 12.71
C SER A 231 3.08 1.99 12.18
N VAL A 232 4.13 2.78 11.96
CA VAL A 232 5.42 2.24 11.51
C VAL A 232 6.08 1.42 12.61
N ALA A 233 6.08 1.89 13.85
CA ALA A 233 6.69 1.20 14.98
C ALA A 233 6.10 -0.20 15.22
N THR A 234 4.78 -0.35 15.03
CA THR A 234 4.09 -1.64 15.13
C THR A 234 4.66 -2.70 14.17
N ARG A 235 5.16 -2.32 12.99
CA ARG A 235 5.79 -3.27 12.05
C ARG A 235 7.11 -3.84 12.57
N TYR A 236 7.74 -3.16 13.51
CA TYR A 236 8.96 -3.59 14.19
C TYR A 236 8.67 -4.17 15.59
N GLY A 237 7.40 -4.46 15.89
CA GLY A 237 6.98 -5.09 17.14
C GLY A 237 6.77 -4.14 18.31
N ASP A 238 6.93 -2.83 18.14
CA ASP A 238 6.60 -1.83 19.17
C ASP A 238 5.10 -1.53 19.13
N THR A 239 4.34 -2.29 19.91
CA THR A 239 2.89 -2.12 20.10
C THR A 239 2.56 -1.05 21.13
N ASP A 240 3.49 -0.67 22.01
CA ASP A 240 3.27 0.29 23.08
C ASP A 240 2.91 1.68 22.53
N ARG A 241 3.57 2.09 21.44
CA ARG A 241 3.24 3.35 20.75
C ARG A 241 1.84 3.33 20.14
N LEU A 242 1.38 2.18 19.65
CA LEU A 242 0.03 2.04 19.12
C LEU A 242 -1.01 2.12 20.23
N THR A 243 -0.77 1.44 21.34
CA THR A 243 -1.61 1.53 22.55
C THR A 243 -1.68 2.97 23.04
N HIS A 244 -0.55 3.64 23.18
CA HIS A 244 -0.50 5.04 23.58
C HIS A 244 -1.26 5.95 22.62
N PHE A 245 -1.14 5.74 21.31
CA PHE A 245 -1.91 6.49 20.31
C PHE A 245 -3.42 6.31 20.48
N ILE A 246 -3.89 5.08 20.67
CA ILE A 246 -5.31 4.78 20.91
C ILE A 246 -5.78 5.51 22.18
N ASP A 247 -5.06 5.32 23.28
CA ASP A 247 -5.46 5.84 24.59
C ASP A 247 -5.44 7.38 24.67
N SER A 248 -4.48 8.02 24.01
CA SER A 248 -4.29 9.48 24.10
C SER A 248 -5.03 10.28 23.03
N THR A 249 -5.42 9.63 21.92
CA THR A 249 -5.95 10.36 20.77
C THR A 249 -7.30 9.89 20.27
N LEU A 250 -7.71 8.67 20.59
CA LEU A 250 -8.97 8.09 20.12
C LEU A 250 -9.98 7.91 21.26
N MET A 251 -9.57 7.28 22.37
CA MET A 251 -10.49 7.07 23.49
C MET A 251 -11.03 8.39 24.04
N ASP A 252 -12.35 8.44 24.25
CA ASP A 252 -13.08 9.61 24.76
C ASP A 252 -12.84 10.90 23.95
N ASN A 253 -12.52 10.76 22.65
CA ASN A 253 -12.20 11.87 21.75
C ASN A 253 -12.94 11.75 20.42
N ASP A 254 -14.19 12.21 20.39
CA ASP A 254 -15.07 12.20 19.20
C ASP A 254 -14.37 12.72 17.93
N ARG A 255 -13.52 13.74 18.07
CA ARG A 255 -12.80 14.34 16.94
C ARG A 255 -11.73 13.38 16.40
N GLY A 256 -11.00 12.71 17.29
CA GLY A 256 -10.02 11.69 16.94
C GLY A 256 -10.65 10.43 16.34
N GLU A 257 -11.77 9.98 16.89
CA GLU A 257 -12.54 8.85 16.35
C GLU A 257 -13.07 9.14 14.95
N ALA A 258 -13.68 10.31 14.74
CA ALA A 258 -14.16 10.74 13.43
C ALA A 258 -13.03 10.80 12.39
N ALA A 259 -11.86 11.33 12.78
CA ALA A 259 -10.68 11.37 11.92
C ALA A 259 -10.13 9.96 11.62
N ASN A 260 -10.11 9.06 12.60
CA ASN A 260 -9.71 7.66 12.41
C ASN A 260 -10.64 6.95 11.42
N LEU A 261 -11.96 7.13 11.55
CA LEU A 261 -12.94 6.56 10.62
C LEU A 261 -12.82 7.16 9.22
N ALA A 262 -12.64 8.48 9.10
CA ALA A 262 -12.43 9.14 7.81
C ALA A 262 -11.17 8.62 7.12
N TYR A 263 -10.05 8.54 7.85
CA TYR A 263 -8.81 7.96 7.36
C TYR A 263 -9.03 6.52 6.87
N TRP A 264 -9.66 5.66 7.67
CA TRP A 264 -9.84 4.25 7.31
C TRP A 264 -10.78 4.07 6.13
N ALA A 265 -11.89 4.82 6.07
CA ALA A 265 -12.80 4.84 4.94
C ALA A 265 -12.09 5.26 3.64
N TYR A 266 -11.27 6.31 3.71
CA TYR A 266 -10.42 6.74 2.61
C TYR A 266 -9.39 5.68 2.22
N TRP A 267 -8.69 5.12 3.21
CA TRP A 267 -7.62 4.13 3.03
C TRP A 267 -8.10 2.91 2.27
N VAL A 268 -9.30 2.41 2.58
CA VAL A 268 -9.90 1.27 1.90
C VAL A 268 -10.54 1.64 0.56
N GLY A 269 -10.57 2.92 0.18
CA GLY A 269 -11.15 3.42 -1.06
C GLY A 269 -12.68 3.48 -1.07
N GLU A 270 -13.31 3.73 0.09
CA GLU A 270 -14.75 4.03 0.16
C GLU A 270 -15.08 5.51 -0.01
N LEU A 271 -14.08 6.39 0.18
CA LEU A 271 -14.19 7.83 -0.06
C LEU A 271 -13.48 8.20 -1.38
N ASP A 272 -13.86 9.35 -1.93
CA ASP A 272 -13.23 9.94 -3.13
C ASP A 272 -11.77 10.33 -2.86
N LEU A 273 -11.03 10.64 -3.93
CA LEU A 273 -9.63 11.06 -3.83
C LEU A 273 -9.48 12.41 -3.11
N GLU A 274 -8.48 12.49 -2.22
CA GLU A 274 -8.23 13.66 -1.38
C GLU A 274 -6.81 14.16 -1.62
N LEU A 275 -6.68 15.47 -1.82
CA LEU A 275 -5.40 16.12 -2.13
C LEU A 275 -4.62 16.55 -0.88
N SER A 276 -5.30 16.67 0.25
CA SER A 276 -4.70 17.03 1.54
C SER A 276 -5.26 16.15 2.65
N ASP A 277 -4.67 16.25 3.84
CA ASP A 277 -5.15 15.52 5.02
C ASP A 277 -6.39 16.16 5.68
N ASP A 278 -6.81 17.35 5.23
CA ASP A 278 -7.85 18.17 5.88
C ASP A 278 -9.21 17.48 5.93
N PHE A 279 -9.49 16.56 4.99
CA PHE A 279 -10.73 15.79 4.98
C PHE A 279 -10.96 15.04 6.29
N MET A 280 -9.89 14.60 6.97
CA MET A 280 -9.96 13.89 8.26
C MET A 280 -10.44 14.81 9.39
N ALA A 281 -10.19 16.12 9.30
CA ALA A 281 -10.67 17.11 10.28
C ALA A 281 -12.10 17.59 10.02
N SER A 282 -12.66 17.32 8.83
CA SER A 282 -13.95 17.89 8.41
C SER A 282 -15.17 17.28 9.12
N SER A 283 -14.99 16.19 9.88
CA SER A 283 -16.01 15.42 10.62
C SER A 283 -17.23 14.96 9.81
N ARG A 284 -17.29 15.22 8.50
CA ARG A 284 -18.42 14.92 7.63
C ARG A 284 -18.20 13.59 6.94
N LEU A 285 -18.43 12.52 7.69
CA LEU A 285 -18.54 11.17 7.12
C LEU A 285 -19.80 11.00 6.24
N GLY A 286 -20.65 12.02 6.11
CA GLY A 286 -21.74 12.08 5.12
C GLY A 286 -22.63 10.83 5.05
N VAL A 287 -22.99 10.44 3.83
CA VAL A 287 -23.79 9.24 3.48
C VAL A 287 -22.97 7.96 3.40
N TRP A 288 -21.69 7.97 3.78
CA TRP A 288 -20.83 6.80 3.75
C TRP A 288 -21.40 5.66 4.61
N GLU A 289 -21.51 4.46 4.03
CA GLU A 289 -22.14 3.30 4.69
C GLU A 289 -21.18 2.49 5.56
N GLY A 290 -19.87 2.46 5.23
CA GLY A 290 -18.85 1.72 5.98
C GLY A 290 -18.80 0.21 5.76
N ARG A 291 -19.44 -0.30 4.70
CA ARG A 291 -19.51 -1.76 4.42
C ARG A 291 -18.17 -2.35 4.02
N ARG A 292 -17.46 -1.71 3.11
CA ARG A 292 -16.13 -2.15 2.65
C ARG A 292 -15.10 -1.94 3.75
N LEU A 293 -15.21 -0.90 4.58
CA LEU A 293 -14.39 -0.78 5.79
C LEU A 293 -14.65 -1.94 6.76
N LEU A 294 -15.91 -2.27 7.07
CA LEU A 294 -16.22 -3.40 7.97
C LEU A 294 -15.62 -4.71 7.45
N ARG A 295 -15.81 -5.03 6.16
CA ARG A 295 -15.22 -6.24 5.55
C ARG A 295 -13.70 -6.24 5.63
N HIS A 296 -13.08 -5.10 5.33
CA HIS A 296 -11.63 -4.93 5.44
C HIS A 296 -11.12 -5.21 6.86
N LEU A 297 -11.81 -4.71 7.88
CA LEU A 297 -11.44 -4.95 9.28
C LEU A 297 -11.65 -6.41 9.67
N LEU A 298 -12.75 -7.03 9.23
CA LEU A 298 -13.04 -8.45 9.51
C LEU A 298 -11.97 -9.41 8.99
N ASP A 299 -11.39 -9.14 7.83
CA ASP A 299 -10.31 -9.96 7.27
C ASP A 299 -9.00 -9.86 8.08
N ARG A 300 -8.91 -8.92 9.03
CA ARG A 300 -7.71 -8.60 9.82
C ARG A 300 -7.94 -8.69 11.34
N LEU A 301 -9.15 -9.04 11.76
CA LEU A 301 -9.49 -9.33 13.15
C LEU A 301 -9.11 -10.77 13.51
N ALA A 302 -7.80 -10.99 13.73
CA ALA A 302 -7.26 -12.27 14.17
C ALA A 302 -6.15 -12.09 15.22
N PRO A 303 -5.94 -13.08 16.11
CA PRO A 303 -4.84 -13.08 17.07
C PRO A 303 -3.46 -12.92 16.38
N GLY A 304 -2.49 -12.35 17.08
CA GLY A 304 -1.13 -12.13 16.57
C GLY A 304 -0.96 -11.03 15.52
N HIS A 305 -2.03 -10.34 15.09
CA HIS A 305 -1.90 -9.16 14.24
C HIS A 305 -1.45 -7.94 15.07
N GLY A 306 -0.32 -7.32 14.71
CA GLY A 306 0.24 -6.18 15.47
C GLY A 306 -0.68 -4.96 15.60
N TYR A 307 -1.69 -4.82 14.73
CA TYR A 307 -2.67 -3.74 14.75
C TYR A 307 -4.02 -4.13 15.38
N LEU A 308 -4.11 -5.28 16.05
CA LEU A 308 -5.37 -5.85 16.55
C LEU A 308 -6.20 -4.84 17.35
N ASP A 309 -5.59 -4.17 18.33
CA ASP A 309 -6.28 -3.20 19.19
C ASP A 309 -6.85 -2.02 18.39
N LEU A 310 -6.10 -1.50 17.42
CA LEU A 310 -6.59 -0.43 16.54
C LEU A 310 -7.75 -0.93 15.68
N TYR A 311 -7.72 -2.17 15.19
CA TYR A 311 -8.81 -2.75 14.42
C TYR A 311 -10.07 -2.95 15.26
N VAL A 312 -9.93 -3.47 16.48
CA VAL A 312 -11.04 -3.63 17.43
C VAL A 312 -11.68 -2.27 17.73
N HIS A 313 -10.88 -1.28 18.10
CA HIS A 313 -11.36 0.07 18.37
C HIS A 313 -12.06 0.68 17.15
N THR A 314 -11.48 0.51 15.95
CA THR A 314 -12.07 1.03 14.71
C THR A 314 -13.41 0.35 14.40
N VAL A 315 -13.56 -0.95 14.62
CA VAL A 315 -14.86 -1.64 14.47
C VAL A 315 -15.87 -1.13 15.48
N TRP A 316 -15.48 -0.98 16.74
CA TRP A 316 -16.35 -0.45 17.79
C TRP A 316 -16.88 0.95 17.42
N ALA A 317 -15.97 1.87 17.05
CA ALA A 317 -16.31 3.23 16.63
C ALA A 317 -17.19 3.24 15.36
N LEU A 318 -16.90 2.35 14.39
CA LEU A 318 -17.70 2.21 13.17
C LEU A 318 -19.14 1.80 13.49
N LEU A 319 -19.34 0.83 14.39
CA LEU A 319 -20.68 0.37 14.77
C LEU A 319 -21.45 1.43 15.56
N ALA A 320 -20.77 2.21 16.40
CA ALA A 320 -21.36 3.37 17.06
C ALA A 320 -21.81 4.44 16.03
N ALA A 321 -20.95 4.74 15.05
CA ALA A 321 -21.24 5.69 13.99
C ALA A 321 -22.28 5.20 12.97
N ARG A 322 -22.43 3.88 12.81
CA ARG A 322 -23.34 3.23 11.83
C ARG A 322 -24.13 2.06 12.47
N PRO A 323 -25.11 2.36 13.33
CA PRO A 323 -25.83 1.31 14.07
C PRO A 323 -26.60 0.30 13.21
N ARG A 324 -26.97 0.69 11.98
CA ARG A 324 -27.71 -0.18 11.03
C ARG A 324 -26.81 -1.07 10.18
N LEU A 325 -25.49 -0.94 10.30
CA LEU A 325 -24.54 -1.62 9.43
C LEU A 325 -24.68 -3.15 9.51
N LEU A 326 -24.72 -3.71 10.72
CA LEU A 326 -24.85 -5.15 10.94
C LEU A 326 -26.21 -5.70 10.50
N ALA A 327 -27.30 -4.96 10.71
CA ALA A 327 -28.63 -5.35 10.25
C ALA A 327 -28.71 -5.43 8.72
N SER A 328 -27.91 -4.62 8.03
CA SER A 328 -27.88 -4.54 6.58
C SER A 328 -26.92 -5.51 5.89
N ASP A 329 -26.09 -6.24 6.66
CA ASP A 329 -25.13 -7.24 6.17
C ASP A 329 -25.06 -8.45 7.15
N PRO A 330 -26.00 -9.40 7.05
CA PRO A 330 -26.07 -10.55 7.97
C PRO A 330 -24.84 -11.45 7.91
N GLU A 331 -24.18 -11.55 6.75
CA GLU A 331 -22.95 -12.33 6.58
C GLU A 331 -21.79 -11.69 7.35
N ALA A 332 -21.58 -10.38 7.18
CA ALA A 332 -20.58 -9.65 7.95
C ALA A 332 -20.87 -9.72 9.46
N SER A 333 -22.13 -9.64 9.87
CA SER A 333 -22.55 -9.80 11.27
C SER A 333 -22.21 -11.18 11.84
N ALA A 334 -22.44 -12.26 11.07
CA ALA A 334 -22.08 -13.61 11.48
C ALA A 334 -20.56 -13.80 11.58
N ARG A 335 -19.80 -13.30 10.61
CA ARG A 335 -18.33 -13.31 10.63
C ARG A 335 -17.77 -12.54 11.82
N LEU A 336 -18.30 -11.34 12.09
CA LEU A 336 -17.91 -10.54 13.24
C LEU A 336 -18.16 -11.29 14.55
N ALA A 337 -19.31 -11.92 14.71
CA ALA A 337 -19.65 -12.69 15.90
C ALA A 337 -18.65 -13.84 16.13
N ALA A 338 -18.23 -14.54 15.06
CA ALA A 338 -17.23 -15.59 15.13
C ALA A 338 -15.85 -15.04 15.56
N SER A 339 -15.38 -13.96 14.92
CA SER A 339 -14.11 -13.32 15.27
C SER A 339 -14.10 -12.81 16.71
N VAL A 340 -15.17 -12.16 17.16
CA VAL A 340 -15.30 -11.66 18.55
C VAL A 340 -15.21 -12.80 19.56
N GLY A 341 -15.83 -13.96 19.28
CA GLY A 341 -15.73 -15.14 20.13
C GLY A 341 -14.28 -15.60 20.30
N VAL A 342 -13.53 -15.72 19.20
CA VAL A 342 -12.12 -16.12 19.22
C VAL A 342 -11.25 -15.11 19.96
N LEU A 343 -11.46 -13.81 19.74
CA LEU A 343 -10.63 -12.75 20.30
C LEU A 343 -10.84 -12.56 21.81
N LEU A 344 -12.07 -12.72 22.31
CA LEU A 344 -12.35 -12.61 23.74
C LEU A 344 -11.58 -13.66 24.56
N ASP A 345 -11.38 -14.85 24.00
CA ASP A 345 -10.64 -15.95 24.62
C ASP A 345 -9.12 -15.89 24.35
N SER A 346 -8.67 -14.95 23.51
CA SER A 346 -7.26 -14.83 23.12
C SER A 346 -6.43 -14.12 24.20
N PRO A 347 -5.24 -14.65 24.56
CA PRO A 347 -4.32 -13.98 25.49
C PRO A 347 -3.74 -12.68 24.90
N ASP A 348 -3.62 -12.58 23.58
CA ASP A 348 -3.02 -11.45 22.86
C ASP A 348 -3.91 -10.20 22.83
N THR A 349 -5.17 -10.32 23.25
CA THR A 349 -6.11 -9.19 23.25
C THR A 349 -5.89 -8.35 24.50
N SER A 350 -5.73 -7.03 24.34
CA SER A 350 -5.54 -6.15 25.50
C SER A 350 -6.80 -6.02 26.35
N ALA A 351 -6.66 -5.53 27.58
CA ALA A 351 -7.80 -5.26 28.46
C ALA A 351 -8.75 -4.21 27.87
N SER A 352 -8.21 -3.22 27.13
CA SER A 352 -9.04 -2.20 26.47
C SER A 352 -9.84 -2.80 25.31
N ALA A 353 -9.15 -3.54 24.42
CA ALA A 353 -9.80 -4.22 23.31
C ALA A 353 -10.87 -5.23 23.78
N ARG A 354 -10.65 -5.95 24.90
CA ARG A 354 -11.69 -6.85 25.46
C ARG A 354 -12.98 -6.11 25.85
N ARG A 355 -12.88 -4.91 26.44
CA ARG A 355 -14.06 -4.10 26.79
C ARG A 355 -14.84 -3.68 25.55
N GLU A 356 -14.14 -3.27 24.49
CA GLU A 356 -14.76 -2.91 23.22
C GLU A 356 -15.39 -4.12 22.52
N LEU A 357 -14.73 -5.28 22.53
CA LEU A 357 -15.27 -6.54 22.03
C LEU A 357 -16.55 -6.96 22.76
N ASP A 358 -16.64 -6.75 24.07
CA ASP A 358 -17.87 -6.96 24.84
C ASP A 358 -19.00 -6.03 24.38
N GLY A 359 -18.68 -4.75 24.11
CA GLY A 359 -19.61 -3.80 23.51
C GLY A 359 -20.09 -4.22 22.12
N ILE A 360 -19.17 -4.69 21.26
CA ILE A 360 -19.50 -5.22 19.93
C ILE A 360 -20.40 -6.45 20.05
N ARG A 361 -20.09 -7.38 20.96
CA ARG A 361 -20.90 -8.58 21.23
C ARG A 361 -22.32 -8.21 21.64
N TYR A 362 -22.48 -7.17 22.45
CA TYR A 362 -23.78 -6.65 22.83
C TYR A 362 -24.53 -6.04 21.63
N ALA A 363 -23.87 -5.22 20.82
CA ALA A 363 -24.46 -4.64 19.61
C ALA A 363 -24.97 -5.72 18.63
N ILE A 364 -24.19 -6.79 18.42
CA ILE A 364 -24.61 -7.94 17.59
C ILE A 364 -25.90 -8.57 18.14
N ARG A 365 -26.01 -8.77 19.46
CA ARG A 365 -27.22 -9.35 20.08
C ARG A 365 -28.45 -8.46 19.87
N LEU A 366 -28.30 -7.14 20.01
CA LEU A 366 -29.39 -6.19 19.78
C LEU A 366 -29.93 -6.22 18.34
N THR A 367 -29.07 -6.51 17.35
CA THR A 367 -29.52 -6.60 15.95
C THR A 367 -30.28 -7.89 15.63
N LYS A 368 -30.25 -8.88 16.52
CA LYS A 368 -30.92 -10.19 16.37
C LYS A 368 -32.19 -10.31 17.22
N ALA A 369 -32.41 -9.38 18.15
CA ALA A 369 -33.61 -9.25 18.96
C ALA A 369 -34.66 -8.43 18.20
#